data_AF-A0AAN6WCP4-F1
#
_entry.id   AF-A0AAN6WCP4-F1
#
_cell.length_a   1.000
_cell.length_b   1.000
_cell.length_c   1.000
_cell.angle_alpha   90.00
_cell.angle_beta   90.00
_cell.angle_gamma   90.00
#
_symmetry.space_group_name_H-M   'P 1'
#
loop_
_entity.id
_entity.type
_entity.pdbx_description
1 polymer ?
#
loop_
_entity_poly.entity_id
_entity_poly.type
_entity_poly.pdbx_seq_one_letter_code
_entity_poly.pdbx_strand_id
1 'polypeptide(L)' 'MRSEVATLKLIQQKTKVSVPEVYAFDMAFENDISTPYIRTTFLPGEPVTKVCYARRGGEKTHDDFRLNVFTSMAEAMA' A
#
# COMPACT_ATOMS: atom_id res chain seq x y z
N MET A 1 -5.91 14.89 -1.02
CA MET A 1 -5.03 14.76 -2.20
C MET A 1 -3.63 15.39 -2.05
N ARG A 2 -3.43 16.71 -1.89
CA ARG A 2 -2.05 17.26 -1.71
C ARG A 2 -1.28 16.60 -0.56
N SER A 3 -1.96 16.42 0.58
CA SER A 3 -1.38 15.78 1.78
C SER A 3 -1.00 14.32 1.52
N GLU A 4 -1.85 13.54 0.83
CA GLU A 4 -1.55 12.16 0.46
C GLU A 4 -0.32 12.07 -0.44
N VAL A 5 -0.22 12.92 -1.47
CA VAL A 5 0.93 12.92 -2.39
C VAL A 5 2.22 13.31 -1.65
N ALA A 6 2.18 14.34 -0.80
CA ALA A 6 3.32 14.74 0.00
C ALA A 6 3.75 13.62 0.97
N THR A 7 2.79 12.93 1.58
CA THR A 7 3.03 11.78 2.47
C THR A 7 3.68 10.62 1.72
N LEU A 8 3.16 10.23 0.55
CA LEU A 8 3.74 9.15 -0.25
C LEU A 8 5.19 9.46 -0.66
N LYS A 9 5.45 10.69 -1.10
CA LYS A 9 6.82 11.14 -1.43
C LYS A 9 7.74 11.14 -0.21
N LEU A 10 7.24 11.58 0.95
CA LEU A 10 8.01 11.58 2.18
C LEU A 10 8.37 10.16 2.62
N ILE A 11 7.42 9.23 2.59
CA ILE A 11 7.66 7.82 2.95
C ILE A 11 8.72 7.23 2.01
N GLN A 12 8.57 7.41 0.69
CA GLN A 12 9.53 6.91 -0.30
C GLN A 12 10.95 7.47 -0.09
N GLN A 13 11.08 8.72 0.38
CA GLN A 13 12.38 9.35 0.62
C GLN A 13 13.01 8.98 1.98
N LYS A 14 12.19 8.65 2.97
CA LYS A 14 12.64 8.52 4.37
C LYS A 14 12.68 7.07 4.87
N THR A 15 11.98 6.15 4.23
CA THR A 15 11.90 4.75 4.67
C THR A 15 12.24 3.81 3.53
N LYS A 16 12.46 2.54 3.87
CA LYS A 16 12.61 1.45 2.89
C LYS A 16 11.27 0.78 2.55
N VAL A 17 10.17 1.31 3.08
CA VAL A 17 8.83 0.75 2.85
C VAL A 17 8.45 1.00 1.40
N SER A 18 8.08 -0.08 0.70
CA SER A 18 7.61 0.02 -0.68
C SER A 18 6.25 0.68 -0.72
N VAL A 19 6.18 1.88 -1.31
CA VAL A 19 4.93 2.62 -1.54
C VAL A 19 4.77 2.92 -3.03
N PRO A 20 3.53 3.10 -3.53
CA PRO A 20 3.30 3.49 -4.92
C PRO A 20 3.94 4.84 -5.22
N GLU A 21 4.77 4.88 -6.26
CA GLU A 21 5.33 6.14 -6.77
C GLU A 21 4.24 6.98 -7.45
N VAL A 22 4.21 8.28 -7.20
CA VAL A 22 3.24 9.22 -7.79
C VAL A 22 3.81 9.80 -9.08
N TYR A 23 3.22 9.47 -10.23
CA TYR A 23 3.60 10.02 -11.53
C TYR A 23 2.97 11.38 -11.80
N ALA A 24 1.68 11.50 -11.51
CA ALA A 24 0.90 12.71 -11.77
C ALA A 24 -0.22 12.82 -10.75
N PHE A 25 -0.64 14.04 -10.45
CA PHE A 25 -1.86 14.29 -9.70
C PHE A 25 -2.42 15.63 -10.14
N ASP A 26 -3.74 15.73 -10.16
CA ASP A 26 -4.45 16.97 -10.46
C ASP A 26 -5.66 17.08 -9.53
N MET A 27 -5.96 18.29 -9.10
CA MET A 27 -7.11 18.58 -8.25
C MET A 27 -8.08 19.57 -8.89
N ALA A 28 -7.77 20.07 -10.07
CA ALA A 28 -8.73 20.82 -10.85
C ALA A 28 -9.82 19.87 -11.36
N PHE A 29 -11.03 20.40 -11.52
CA PHE A 29 -12.07 19.75 -12.33
C PHE A 29 -11.89 20.05 -13.82
N GLU A 30 -11.01 21.00 -14.16
CA GLU A 30 -10.62 21.31 -15.53
C GLU A 30 -9.43 20.43 -15.94
N ASN A 31 -9.68 19.12 -16.03
CA ASN A 31 -8.71 18.14 -16.49
C ASN A 31 -9.38 17.12 -17.43
N ASP A 32 -8.58 16.28 -18.09
CA ASP A 32 -9.04 15.35 -19.12
C ASP A 32 -10.15 14.38 -18.66
N ILE A 33 -10.27 14.15 -17.35
CA ILE A 33 -11.28 13.26 -16.75
C ILE A 33 -12.34 14.02 -15.94
N SER A 34 -12.28 15.35 -15.97
CA SER A 34 -13.16 16.28 -15.26
C SER A 34 -13.30 16.02 -13.76
N THR A 35 -12.27 15.45 -13.12
CA THR A 35 -12.31 15.08 -11.70
C THR A 35 -10.91 15.02 -11.08
N PRO A 36 -10.73 15.41 -9.81
CA PRO A 36 -9.47 15.26 -9.10
C PRO A 36 -8.95 13.82 -9.07
N TYR A 37 -7.65 13.64 -9.29
CA TYR A 37 -7.00 12.32 -9.30
C TYR A 37 -5.56 12.32 -8.81
N ILE A 38 -5.09 11.12 -8.45
CA ILE A 38 -3.68 10.80 -8.22
C ILE A 38 -3.39 9.55 -9.06
N ARG A 39 -2.37 9.64 -9.91
CA ARG A 39 -1.87 8.53 -10.73
C ARG A 39 -0.59 7.98 -10.12
N THR A 40 -0.61 6.69 -9.80
CA THR A 40 0.49 6.00 -9.13
C THR A 40 0.94 4.74 -9.86
N THR A 41 2.10 4.20 -9.47
CA THR A 41 2.57 2.88 -9.91
C THR A 41 1.69 1.76 -9.35
N PHE A 42 1.42 0.75 -10.16
CA PHE A 42 0.75 -0.47 -9.70
C PHE A 42 1.73 -1.35 -8.92
N LEU A 43 1.37 -1.72 -7.69
CA LEU A 43 2.12 -2.69 -6.89
C LEU A 43 1.47 -4.07 -7.00
N PRO A 44 2.15 -5.08 -7.55
CA PRO A 44 1.61 -6.43 -7.62
C PRO A 44 1.55 -7.04 -6.22
N GLY A 45 0.44 -7.69 -5.90
CA GLY A 45 0.27 -8.36 -4.60
C GLY A 45 -1.20 -8.60 -4.27
N GLU A 46 -1.43 -9.17 -3.10
CA GLU A 46 -2.77 -9.43 -2.57
C GLU A 46 -2.95 -8.69 -1.24
N PRO A 47 -4.13 -8.11 -0.97
CA PRO A 47 -4.42 -7.50 0.31
C PRO A 47 -4.22 -8.51 1.45
N VAL A 48 -3.50 -8.11 2.48
CA VAL A 48 -3.20 -8.95 3.66
C VAL A 48 -4.48 -9.56 4.26
N THR A 49 -5.57 -8.79 4.32
CA THR A 49 -6.87 -9.26 4.84
C THR A 49 -7.41 -10.44 4.04
N LYS A 50 -7.25 -10.45 2.71
CA LYS A 50 -7.68 -11.56 1.86
C LYS A 50 -6.84 -12.80 2.10
N VAL A 51 -5.54 -12.65 2.37
CA VAL A 51 -4.62 -13.78 2.54
C VAL A 51 -4.62 -14.34 3.96
N CYS A 52 -4.61 -13.50 4.99
CA CYS A 52 -4.55 -13.88 6.40
C CYS A 52 -5.85 -14.50 6.95
N TYR A 53 -6.98 -14.25 6.29
CA TYR A 53 -8.28 -14.83 6.65
C TYR A 53 -8.78 -15.85 5.62
N ALA A 54 -8.05 -16.11 4.53
CA ALA A 54 -8.38 -17.19 3.63
C ALA A 54 -8.29 -18.53 4.37
N ARG A 55 -9.33 -19.36 4.24
CA ARG A 55 -9.32 -20.72 4.78
C ARG A 55 -8.32 -21.56 3.98
N ARG A 56 -7.09 -21.66 4.44
CA ARG A 56 -6.10 -22.61 3.91
C ARG A 56 -6.27 -23.97 4.58
N GLY A 57 -6.20 -25.06 3.81
CA GLY A 57 -6.12 -26.41 4.37
C GLY A 57 -4.74 -26.64 4.99
N GLY A 58 -4.71 -26.97 6.29
CA GLY A 58 -3.48 -27.23 7.07
C GLY A 58 -3.34 -26.29 8.28
N GLU A 59 -3.58 -26.80 9.49
CA GLU A 59 -3.64 -26.02 10.73
C GLU A 59 -2.30 -25.37 11.15
N LYS A 60 -1.16 -26.04 10.92
CA LYS A 60 0.12 -25.59 11.47
C LYS A 60 0.82 -24.49 10.68
N THR A 61 0.54 -24.35 9.39
CA THR A 61 1.26 -23.41 8.50
C THR A 61 0.65 -22.00 8.49
N HIS A 62 -0.54 -21.84 9.06
CA HIS A 62 -1.31 -20.60 8.94
C HIS A 62 -0.94 -19.55 9.98
N ASP A 63 -0.64 -19.99 11.20
CA ASP A 63 -0.29 -19.08 12.28
C ASP A 63 1.13 -18.53 12.13
N ASP A 64 2.09 -19.34 11.67
CA ASP A 64 3.44 -18.86 11.32
C ASP A 64 3.40 -17.81 10.21
N PHE A 65 2.57 -18.01 9.18
CA PHE A 65 2.38 -17.04 8.11
C PHE A 65 1.82 -15.72 8.65
N ARG A 66 0.76 -15.78 9.47
CA ARG A 66 0.16 -14.61 10.09
C ARG A 66 1.15 -13.87 10.98
N LEU A 67 1.89 -14.60 11.81
CA LEU A 67 2.90 -14.02 12.68
C LEU A 67 3.94 -13.27 11.86
N ASN A 68 4.45 -13.87 10.78
CA ASN A 68 5.44 -13.24 9.92
C ASN A 68 4.90 -11.96 9.23
N VAL A 69 3.64 -11.99 8.78
CA VAL A 69 2.98 -10.80 8.22
C VAL A 69 2.86 -9.69 9.26
N PHE A 70 2.42 -10.01 10.48
CA PHE A 70 2.29 -9.03 11.55
C PHE A 70 3.64 -8.48 12.03
N THR A 71 4.68 -9.32 12.10
CA THR A 71 6.04 -8.90 12.39
C THR A 71 6.56 -7.93 11.33
N SER A 72 6.40 -8.26 10.04
CA SER A 72 6.80 -7.38 8.94
C SER A 72 6.03 -6.04 8.94
N MET A 73 4.73 -6.06 9.25
CA MET A 73 3.95 -4.83 9.42
C MET A 73 4.45 -3.98 10.59
N ALA A 74 4.81 -4.61 11.72
CA ALA A 74 5.37 -3.90 12.87
C ALA A 74 6.71 -3.26 12.54
N GLU A 75 7.60 -3.96 11.82
CA GLU A 75 8.89 -3.42 11.35
C GLU A 75 8.71 -2.24 10.39
N ALA A 76 7.69 -2.26 9.53
CA ALA A 76 7.41 -1.17 8.62
C ALA A 76 6.89 0.12 9.31
N MET A 77 6.37 0.00 10.53
CA MET A 77 5.82 1.11 11.32
C MET A 77 6.82 1.68 12.33
N ALA A 78 7.93 0.99 12.58
CA ALA A 78 8.99 1.38 13.51
C ALA A 78 9.93 2.44 12.88
#